data_AF-A0AAV0UR47-F1
#
_entry.id   AF-A0AAV0UR47-F1
#
_cell.length_a   1.000
_cell.length_b   1.000
_cell.length_c   1.000
_cell.angle_alpha   90.00
_cell.angle_beta   90.00
_cell.angle_gamma   90.00
#
_symmetry.space_group_name_H-M   'P 1'
#
loop_
_entity.id
_entity.type
_entity.pdbx_description
1 polymer ?
#
loop_
_entity_poly.entity_id
_entity_poly.type
_entity_poly.pdbx_seq_one_letter_code
_entity_poly.pdbx_strand_id
1 'polypeptide(L)'
;MSLPLTPHGREGCNLPSPTLTPRHSAYACVDDDDDDTRAKYDLPVDAHQFDRATILKPTSWLRPHMRIFYLSWLSAITGFFGWYAIPPLMPVIKTQLHLTDGQVLNSDIASTASTILSRIASGPVLDRYGPQVVQSTVLWVGAIPVICAAFVSSATSLVLVRFFIGLVGCVFVSSQYWTTITFARNVAGTANAVTGGLGVSGIGFAFLVLPFIYEAMIHGDRVSADLAWRLTIALPAVLMVIMGTVIRFAVDSCPTGDFQELMKMKRRAEQDSSKGTAARTSVSGSLTAMRPVTPKSGGDQCESKPAMSMLQSFKIVLTDVNVLVMIAQYAAAFGTELQLNNMGALYFHTQFPQEGCLPADSKLCYMLSTTTAATVASSFGLMNIFARALGGLASDRVNSRLGMAGRKRVQFALLCTLGLLVITLSQLESLGACIALYVLVAIAAQATGGSTYGIVPYLSEQHTGTVNGLVGAGGNLGGVMYGIIFRGTDGYSPGLLYMGIIILACALLTPLLRISSSEQQSTTDAGNRSARGGCKGSHSTVYLELESDIYTKQ
;
A
#
# COMPACT_ATOMS: atom_id res chain seq x y z
N MET A 1 -9.06 70.64 -17.44
CA MET A 1 -7.75 70.05 -17.07
C MET A 1 -7.64 68.73 -17.83
N SER A 2 -7.60 68.74 -19.17
CA SER A 2 -6.48 69.08 -20.06
C SER A 2 -5.43 67.94 -20.15
N LEU A 3 -5.72 66.99 -21.05
CA LEU A 3 -4.81 66.14 -21.87
C LEU A 3 -3.64 66.94 -22.52
N PRO A 4 -2.66 66.40 -23.31
CA PRO A 4 -2.57 65.13 -24.11
C PRO A 4 -1.15 64.43 -24.09
N LEU A 5 -0.92 63.18 -24.52
CA LEU A 5 -0.77 62.53 -25.87
C LEU A 5 0.42 62.96 -26.79
N THR A 6 1.36 62.01 -27.03
CA THR A 6 2.18 61.68 -28.26
C THR A 6 3.23 62.69 -28.79
N PRO A 7 4.25 62.32 -29.64
CA PRO A 7 4.27 61.24 -30.67
C PRO A 7 5.61 60.52 -31.03
N HIS A 8 5.46 59.64 -32.03
CA HIS A 8 6.40 58.88 -32.87
C HIS A 8 7.67 59.56 -33.40
N GLY A 9 8.67 58.73 -33.71
CA GLY A 9 9.66 58.96 -34.79
C GLY A 9 10.24 57.62 -35.29
N ARG A 10 10.10 57.35 -36.60
CA ARG A 10 10.56 56.16 -37.33
C ARG A 10 11.25 56.65 -38.60
N GLU A 11 12.55 56.39 -38.76
CA GLU A 11 13.39 56.60 -39.97
C GLU A 11 14.75 55.95 -39.62
N GLY A 12 15.51 55.23 -40.45
CA GLY A 12 15.43 54.78 -41.84
C GLY A 12 16.67 53.89 -42.08
N CYS A 13 16.57 52.91 -42.99
CA CYS A 13 17.66 52.03 -43.41
C CYS A 13 18.86 52.82 -43.96
N ASN A 14 20.08 52.38 -43.65
CA ASN A 14 21.25 52.56 -44.52
C ASN A 14 22.28 51.45 -44.22
N LEU A 15 22.48 50.56 -45.21
CA LEU A 15 23.70 49.78 -45.38
C LEU A 15 24.68 50.64 -46.21
N PRO A 16 25.99 50.54 -45.93
CA PRO A 16 26.81 49.78 -46.87
C PRO A 16 27.91 48.93 -46.20
N SER A 17 28.18 47.75 -46.77
CA SER A 17 29.43 46.99 -46.66
C SER A 17 30.35 47.35 -47.86
N PRO A 18 31.64 46.94 -47.97
CA PRO A 18 32.42 46.04 -47.12
C PRO A 18 33.87 46.53 -46.80
N THR A 19 34.42 46.16 -45.64
CA THR A 19 35.88 46.01 -45.49
C THR A 19 36.20 44.94 -44.45
N LEU A 20 37.02 43.97 -44.88
CA LEU A 20 37.48 42.80 -44.14
C LEU A 20 38.31 43.19 -42.90
N THR A 21 38.05 42.52 -41.76
CA THR A 21 38.97 41.55 -41.12
C THR A 21 38.31 40.92 -39.88
N PRO A 22 38.66 39.68 -39.50
CA PRO A 22 37.75 38.77 -38.81
C PRO A 22 38.01 38.68 -37.31
N ARG A 23 36.96 38.61 -36.48
CA ARG A 23 37.06 38.07 -35.12
C ARG A 23 35.84 37.21 -34.76
N HIS A 24 36.14 35.91 -34.68
CA HIS A 24 35.56 34.86 -33.84
C HIS A 24 34.03 34.67 -33.80
N SER A 25 33.66 33.54 -34.41
CA SER A 25 32.47 32.71 -34.22
C SER A 25 31.83 32.85 -32.83
N ALA A 26 30.66 33.49 -32.78
CA ALA A 26 29.69 33.25 -31.72
C ALA A 26 29.07 31.88 -32.00
N TYR A 27 29.52 30.85 -31.27
CA TYR A 27 28.72 29.65 -31.09
C TYR A 27 27.44 30.08 -30.36
N ALA A 28 26.34 30.15 -31.10
CA ALA A 28 25.03 30.12 -30.50
C ALA A 28 24.91 28.76 -29.81
N CYS A 29 25.06 28.75 -28.48
CA CYS A 29 24.49 27.69 -27.68
C CYS A 29 23.02 27.63 -28.07
N VAL A 30 22.62 26.51 -28.67
CA VAL A 30 21.21 26.11 -28.61
C VAL A 30 21.00 25.88 -27.12
N ASP A 31 20.43 26.87 -26.44
CA ASP A 31 19.79 26.64 -25.16
C ASP A 31 18.85 25.46 -25.38
N ASP A 32 19.11 24.34 -24.73
CA ASP A 32 18.11 23.29 -24.48
C ASP A 32 17.05 23.92 -23.53
N ASP A 33 16.31 24.90 -24.05
CA ASP A 33 15.16 25.56 -23.42
C ASP A 33 13.89 24.69 -23.57
N ASP A 34 14.05 23.38 -23.42
CA ASP A 34 12.94 22.41 -23.44
C ASP A 34 12.56 21.88 -22.03
N ASP A 35 13.04 22.53 -20.95
CA ASP A 35 12.71 22.14 -19.56
C ASP A 35 11.84 23.15 -18.78
N ASP A 36 11.42 24.28 -19.36
CA ASP A 36 10.72 25.35 -18.61
C ASP A 36 9.17 25.23 -18.58
N THR A 37 8.64 24.03 -18.81
CA THR A 37 7.19 23.75 -18.64
C THR A 37 6.87 22.66 -17.61
N ARG A 38 7.88 22.14 -16.90
CA ARG A 38 7.62 21.15 -15.84
C ARG A 38 7.17 21.83 -14.56
N ALA A 39 6.06 21.34 -14.00
CA ALA A 39 5.54 21.83 -12.73
C ALA A 39 6.63 21.76 -11.65
N LYS A 40 6.99 22.91 -11.08
CA LYS A 40 8.01 22.99 -10.03
C LYS A 40 7.40 22.47 -8.72
N TYR A 41 7.71 21.22 -8.36
CA TYR A 41 7.24 20.62 -7.11
C TYR A 41 8.11 21.01 -5.91
N ASP A 42 7.49 21.09 -4.72
CA ASP A 42 8.19 21.42 -3.46
C ASP A 42 9.10 20.29 -2.95
N LEU A 43 8.87 19.07 -3.41
CA LEU A 43 9.67 17.90 -3.11
C LEU A 43 10.51 17.52 -4.32
N PRO A 44 11.74 17.01 -4.11
CA PRO A 44 12.53 16.48 -5.22
C PRO A 44 11.82 15.27 -5.82
N VAL A 45 11.54 15.35 -7.11
CA VAL A 45 10.85 14.31 -7.88
C VAL A 45 11.79 13.66 -8.89
N ASP A 46 11.50 12.41 -9.22
CA ASP A 46 12.19 11.69 -10.28
C ASP A 46 11.33 11.71 -11.55
N ALA A 47 11.77 12.48 -12.56
CA ALA A 47 11.09 12.63 -13.84
C ALA A 47 10.99 11.30 -14.61
N HIS A 48 11.96 10.39 -14.46
CA HIS A 48 11.91 9.06 -15.10
C HIS A 48 10.89 8.14 -14.46
N GLN A 49 10.41 8.47 -13.25
CA GLN A 49 9.41 7.71 -12.52
C GLN A 49 8.04 8.43 -12.48
N PHE A 50 7.74 9.30 -13.44
CA PHE A 50 6.49 10.07 -13.52
C PHE A 50 6.29 11.03 -12.34
N ASP A 51 7.31 11.85 -12.07
CA ASP A 51 7.32 12.87 -11.01
C ASP A 51 7.02 12.32 -9.60
N ARG A 52 7.46 11.10 -9.33
CA ARG A 52 7.35 10.51 -7.98
C ARG A 52 8.34 11.16 -7.03
N ALA A 53 7.90 11.42 -5.80
CA ALA A 53 8.75 12.01 -4.78
C ALA A 53 9.83 11.03 -4.32
N THR A 54 11.07 11.51 -4.27
CA THR A 54 12.25 10.74 -3.84
C THR A 54 12.52 10.84 -2.34
N ILE A 55 11.84 11.76 -1.64
CA ILE A 55 12.01 12.00 -0.20
C ILE A 55 10.64 12.04 0.48
N LEU A 56 10.53 11.39 1.64
CA LEU A 56 9.41 11.53 2.55
C LEU A 56 9.71 12.67 3.55
N LYS A 57 8.84 13.70 3.64
CA LYS A 57 8.96 14.78 4.64
C LYS A 57 7.74 14.77 5.59
N PRO A 58 7.76 14.00 6.69
CA PRO A 58 6.60 13.81 7.58
C PRO A 58 6.11 15.05 8.33
N THR A 59 6.78 16.20 8.20
CA THR A 59 6.35 17.47 8.79
C THR A 59 5.63 18.38 7.79
N SER A 60 5.66 18.03 6.51
CA SER A 60 5.13 18.85 5.43
C SER A 60 3.75 18.36 5.01
N TRP A 61 2.79 19.28 4.86
CA TRP A 61 1.43 19.02 4.34
C TRP A 61 1.25 19.45 2.87
N LEU A 62 2.36 19.66 2.16
CA LEU A 62 2.36 20.25 0.82
C LEU A 62 1.68 19.36 -0.22
N ARG A 63 1.02 20.01 -1.19
CA ARG A 63 0.42 19.37 -2.36
C ARG A 63 1.52 19.12 -3.41
N PRO A 64 1.41 18.06 -4.24
CA PRO A 64 0.42 17.00 -4.17
C PRO A 64 0.85 15.82 -3.29
N HIS A 65 2.16 15.49 -3.23
CA HIS A 65 2.66 14.21 -2.69
C HIS A 65 2.37 13.97 -1.21
N MET A 66 2.68 14.93 -0.33
CA MET A 66 2.51 14.71 1.10
C MET A 66 1.04 14.70 1.50
N ARG A 67 0.22 15.55 0.88
CA ARG A 67 -1.21 15.54 1.16
C ARG A 67 -1.89 14.24 0.70
N ILE A 68 -1.50 13.71 -0.46
CA ILE A 68 -1.90 12.37 -0.89
C ILE A 68 -1.50 11.34 0.17
N PHE A 69 -0.26 11.41 0.66
CA PHE A 69 0.24 10.51 1.70
C PHE A 69 -0.63 10.54 2.97
N TYR A 70 -0.93 11.71 3.54
CA TYR A 70 -1.75 11.80 4.76
C TYR A 70 -3.18 11.34 4.55
N LEU A 71 -3.84 11.83 3.50
CA LEU A 71 -5.26 11.55 3.29
C LEU A 71 -5.50 10.11 2.82
N SER A 72 -4.52 9.44 2.22
CA SER A 72 -4.65 8.03 1.84
C SER A 72 -4.75 7.11 3.05
N TRP A 73 -3.90 7.28 4.07
CA TRP A 73 -3.97 6.45 5.28
C TRP A 73 -5.02 6.92 6.28
N LEU A 74 -5.33 8.23 6.36
CA LEU A 74 -6.43 8.72 7.20
C LEU A 74 -7.79 8.18 6.72
N SER A 75 -7.99 8.12 5.41
CA SER A 75 -9.20 7.50 4.87
C SER A 75 -9.21 5.98 5.02
N ALA A 76 -8.05 5.31 4.97
CA ALA A 76 -7.96 3.90 5.33
C ALA A 76 -8.35 3.67 6.80
N ILE A 77 -7.89 4.49 7.76
CA ILE A 77 -8.30 4.40 9.17
C ILE A 77 -9.82 4.39 9.29
N THR A 78 -10.52 5.33 8.65
CA THR A 78 -11.99 5.40 8.73
C THR A 78 -12.67 4.18 8.12
N GLY A 79 -12.14 3.64 7.01
CA GLY A 79 -12.68 2.42 6.40
C GLY A 79 -12.48 1.19 7.27
N PHE A 80 -11.29 1.04 7.88
CA PHE A 80 -11.00 -0.05 8.82
C PHE A 80 -11.79 0.08 10.13
N PHE A 81 -12.01 1.30 10.61
CA PHE A 81 -12.85 1.60 11.77
C PHE A 81 -14.30 1.17 11.53
N GLY A 82 -14.83 1.42 10.33
CA GLY A 82 -16.14 0.91 9.90
C GLY A 82 -16.18 -0.61 9.69
N TRP A 83 -15.15 -1.18 9.06
CA TRP A 83 -15.06 -2.62 8.83
C TRP A 83 -15.09 -3.42 10.15
N TYR A 84 -14.41 -2.91 11.18
CA TYR A 84 -14.33 -3.51 12.52
C TYR A 84 -15.29 -2.87 13.53
N ALA A 85 -16.41 -2.28 13.10
CA ALA A 85 -17.37 -1.67 14.02
C ALA A 85 -18.06 -2.67 14.97
N ILE A 86 -18.24 -3.92 14.53
CA ILE A 86 -19.00 -4.95 15.27
C ILE A 86 -18.12 -5.77 16.24
N PRO A 87 -16.94 -6.30 15.85
CA PRO A 87 -16.13 -7.15 16.74
C PRO A 87 -15.84 -6.60 18.15
N PRO A 88 -15.55 -5.30 18.36
CA PRO A 88 -15.34 -4.72 19.69
C PRO A 88 -16.54 -4.86 20.64
N LEU A 89 -17.75 -4.82 20.08
CA LEU A 89 -19.01 -4.91 20.82
C LEU A 89 -19.57 -6.34 20.81
N MET A 90 -18.84 -7.31 20.24
CA MET A 90 -19.31 -8.70 20.12
C MET A 90 -19.69 -9.33 21.46
N PRO A 91 -19.00 -9.11 22.59
CA PRO A 91 -19.45 -9.63 23.88
C PRO A 91 -20.87 -9.18 24.25
N VAL A 92 -21.24 -7.94 23.95
CA VAL A 92 -22.60 -7.41 24.18
C VAL A 92 -23.58 -7.97 23.15
N ILE A 93 -23.25 -7.87 21.86
CA ILE A 93 -24.12 -8.31 20.75
C ILE A 93 -24.45 -9.80 20.87
N LYS A 94 -23.47 -10.64 21.23
CA LYS A 94 -23.66 -12.08 21.46
C LYS A 94 -24.72 -12.36 22.51
N THR A 95 -24.71 -11.62 23.63
CA THR A 95 -25.69 -11.80 24.70
C THR A 95 -27.08 -11.27 24.31
N GLN A 96 -27.15 -10.11 23.65
CA GLN A 96 -28.43 -9.49 23.24
C GLN A 96 -29.16 -10.27 22.14
N LEU A 97 -28.41 -10.86 21.21
CA LEU A 97 -28.96 -11.64 20.10
C LEU A 97 -28.97 -13.16 20.36
N HIS A 98 -28.58 -13.59 21.56
CA HIS A 98 -28.48 -15.00 21.96
C HIS A 98 -27.68 -15.87 20.97
N LEU A 99 -26.52 -15.36 20.53
CA LEU A 99 -25.69 -16.01 19.52
C LEU A 99 -24.81 -17.10 20.11
N THR A 100 -24.63 -18.19 19.35
CA THR A 100 -23.62 -19.20 19.65
C THR A 100 -22.23 -18.74 19.20
N ASP A 101 -21.15 -19.27 19.80
CA ASP A 101 -19.77 -18.99 19.36
C ASP A 101 -19.54 -19.35 17.89
N GLY A 102 -20.16 -20.43 17.43
CA GLY A 102 -20.13 -20.82 16.02
C GLY A 102 -20.81 -19.79 15.10
N GLN A 103 -21.90 -19.16 15.53
CA GLN A 103 -22.56 -18.10 14.75
C GLN A 103 -21.72 -16.83 14.69
N VAL A 104 -21.06 -16.45 15.79
CA VAL A 104 -20.11 -15.33 15.82
C VAL A 104 -18.97 -15.58 14.84
N LEU A 105 -18.30 -16.74 14.93
CA LEU A 105 -17.20 -17.12 14.04
C LEU A 105 -17.64 -17.18 12.57
N ASN A 106 -18.80 -17.75 12.26
CA ASN A 106 -19.34 -17.77 10.89
C ASN A 106 -19.53 -16.35 10.34
N SER A 107 -19.93 -15.40 11.18
CA SER A 107 -20.12 -14.00 10.81
C SER A 107 -18.79 -13.26 10.60
N ASP A 108 -17.74 -13.62 11.33
CA ASP A 108 -16.37 -13.12 11.12
C ASP A 108 -15.75 -13.66 9.83
N ILE A 109 -15.94 -14.96 9.57
CA ILE A 109 -15.52 -15.63 8.33
C ILE A 109 -16.21 -14.98 7.13
N ALA A 110 -17.53 -14.76 7.19
CA ALA A 110 -18.28 -14.14 6.09
C ALA A 110 -17.80 -12.71 5.76
N SER A 111 -17.55 -11.89 6.78
CA SER A 111 -16.96 -10.56 6.61
C SER A 111 -15.61 -10.65 5.91
N THR A 112 -14.70 -11.48 6.45
CA THR A 112 -13.34 -11.60 5.92
C THR A 112 -13.31 -12.19 4.50
N ALA A 113 -14.20 -13.13 4.20
CA ALA A 113 -14.32 -13.75 2.87
C ALA A 113 -14.79 -12.76 1.81
N SER A 114 -15.75 -11.89 2.13
CA SER A 114 -16.19 -10.84 1.20
C SER A 114 -15.05 -9.86 0.86
N THR A 115 -14.13 -9.60 1.80
CA THR A 115 -12.96 -8.76 1.58
C THR A 115 -12.03 -9.33 0.51
N ILE A 116 -11.93 -10.66 0.40
CA ILE A 116 -11.14 -11.31 -0.66
C ILE A 116 -11.69 -10.90 -2.03
N LEU A 117 -13.01 -10.97 -2.20
CA LEU A 117 -13.68 -10.61 -3.45
C LEU A 117 -13.44 -9.14 -3.81
N SER A 118 -13.65 -8.23 -2.85
CA SER A 118 -13.46 -6.80 -3.08
C SER A 118 -11.99 -6.43 -3.34
N ARG A 119 -11.03 -7.09 -2.69
CA ARG A 119 -9.58 -6.84 -2.94
C ARG A 119 -9.15 -7.30 -4.32
N ILE A 120 -9.60 -8.47 -4.78
CA ILE A 120 -9.34 -8.95 -6.14
C ILE A 120 -9.97 -8.01 -7.16
N ALA A 121 -11.22 -7.58 -6.94
CA ALA A 121 -11.92 -6.65 -7.82
C ALA A 121 -11.30 -5.24 -7.82
N SER A 122 -10.74 -4.78 -6.70
CA SER A 122 -10.24 -3.41 -6.55
C SER A 122 -9.05 -3.10 -7.46
N GLY A 123 -8.15 -4.06 -7.74
CA GLY A 123 -6.97 -3.83 -8.59
C GLY A 123 -7.33 -3.26 -9.96
N PRO A 124 -8.13 -3.96 -10.78
CA PRO A 124 -8.55 -3.45 -12.08
C PRO A 124 -9.39 -2.17 -12.02
N VAL A 125 -10.20 -2.01 -10.98
CA VAL A 125 -11.02 -0.80 -10.79
C VAL A 125 -10.11 0.40 -10.49
N LEU A 126 -9.05 0.22 -9.70
CA LEU A 126 -8.03 1.23 -9.42
C LEU A 126 -7.26 1.62 -10.68
N ASP A 127 -6.84 0.63 -11.48
CA ASP A 127 -6.15 0.89 -12.74
C ASP A 127 -7.03 1.65 -13.76
N ARG A 128 -8.36 1.51 -13.67
CA ARG A 128 -9.31 2.20 -14.55
C ARG A 128 -9.75 3.56 -14.05
N TYR A 129 -10.03 3.74 -12.76
CA TYR A 129 -10.67 4.95 -12.22
C TYR A 129 -9.77 5.78 -11.30
N GLY A 130 -8.63 5.23 -10.88
CA GLY A 130 -7.69 5.87 -9.97
C GLY A 130 -8.07 5.69 -8.49
N PRO A 131 -7.09 5.84 -7.58
CA PRO A 131 -7.27 5.57 -6.15
C PRO A 131 -8.27 6.49 -5.46
N GLN A 132 -8.31 7.78 -5.84
CA GLN A 132 -9.23 8.74 -5.22
C GLN A 132 -10.70 8.37 -5.38
N VAL A 133 -11.12 8.07 -6.62
CA VAL A 133 -12.53 7.76 -6.93
C VAL A 133 -12.92 6.44 -6.29
N VAL A 134 -12.05 5.44 -6.35
CA VAL A 134 -12.31 4.13 -5.75
C VAL A 134 -12.43 4.24 -4.23
N GLN A 135 -11.50 4.91 -3.57
CA GLN A 135 -11.51 5.02 -2.10
C GLN A 135 -12.73 5.77 -1.58
N SER A 136 -13.09 6.91 -2.21
CA SER A 136 -14.28 7.69 -1.83
C SER A 136 -15.57 6.89 -2.03
N THR A 137 -15.70 6.19 -3.15
CA THR A 137 -16.87 5.34 -3.43
C THR A 137 -17.00 4.18 -2.45
N VAL A 138 -15.89 3.52 -2.11
CA VAL A 138 -15.87 2.43 -1.12
C VAL A 138 -16.31 2.93 0.25
N LEU A 139 -15.90 4.14 0.67
CA LEU A 139 -16.33 4.71 1.95
C LEU A 139 -17.82 5.09 1.95
N TRP A 140 -18.34 5.71 0.89
CA TRP A 140 -19.75 6.07 0.81
C TRP A 140 -20.66 4.85 0.74
N VAL A 141 -20.38 3.92 -0.18
CA VAL A 141 -21.18 2.69 -0.33
C VAL A 141 -21.01 1.79 0.89
N GLY A 142 -19.79 1.74 1.45
CA GLY A 142 -19.46 0.98 2.65
C GLY A 142 -20.14 1.47 3.93
N ALA A 143 -20.49 2.76 4.03
CA ALA A 143 -21.23 3.29 5.17
C ALA A 143 -22.65 2.72 5.26
N ILE A 144 -23.26 2.36 4.12
CA ILE A 144 -24.62 1.81 4.06
C ILE A 144 -24.75 0.52 4.87
N PRO A 145 -23.98 -0.56 4.61
CA PRO A 145 -24.08 -1.78 5.39
C PRO A 145 -23.66 -1.60 6.85
N VAL A 146 -22.77 -0.65 7.17
CA VAL A 146 -22.43 -0.31 8.56
C VAL A 146 -23.65 0.26 9.30
N ILE A 147 -24.42 1.15 8.67
CA ILE A 147 -25.70 1.64 9.24
C ILE A 147 -26.71 0.50 9.37
N CYS A 148 -26.79 -0.36 8.35
CA CYS A 148 -27.69 -1.53 8.39
C CYS A 148 -27.40 -2.46 9.58
N ALA A 149 -26.18 -2.49 10.11
CA ALA A 149 -25.84 -3.33 11.26
C ALA A 149 -26.59 -2.93 12.54
N ALA A 150 -27.02 -1.68 12.64
CA ALA A 150 -27.87 -1.22 13.74
C ALA A 150 -29.27 -1.86 13.74
N PHE A 151 -29.70 -2.51 12.65
CA PHE A 151 -31.01 -3.15 12.53
C PHE A 151 -30.96 -4.69 12.63
N VAL A 152 -29.79 -5.26 12.91
CA VAL A 152 -29.61 -6.71 13.03
C VAL A 152 -30.34 -7.25 14.25
N SER A 153 -31.06 -8.36 14.08
CA SER A 153 -31.85 -9.02 15.12
C SER A 153 -31.68 -10.55 15.17
N SER A 154 -30.94 -11.14 14.23
CA SER A 154 -30.72 -12.59 14.15
C SER A 154 -29.32 -12.93 13.65
N ALA A 155 -28.87 -14.17 13.90
CA ALA A 155 -27.60 -14.69 13.40
C ALA A 155 -27.48 -14.58 11.86
N THR A 156 -28.55 -14.88 11.12
CA THR A 156 -28.56 -14.78 9.66
C THR A 156 -28.39 -13.33 9.20
N SER A 157 -29.13 -12.39 9.80
CA SER A 157 -28.98 -10.96 9.48
C SER A 157 -27.59 -10.43 9.83
N LEU A 158 -26.98 -10.94 10.91
CA LEU A 158 -25.61 -10.58 11.29
C LEU A 158 -24.60 -11.04 10.25
N VAL A 159 -24.68 -12.29 9.79
CA VAL A 159 -23.81 -12.83 8.73
C VAL A 159 -23.96 -12.02 7.44
N LEU A 160 -25.19 -11.73 7.04
CA LEU A 160 -25.46 -10.96 5.81
C LEU A 160 -24.91 -9.54 5.89
N VAL A 161 -25.16 -8.81 6.98
CA VAL A 161 -24.65 -7.44 7.08
C VAL A 161 -23.13 -7.42 7.15
N ARG A 162 -22.53 -8.37 7.87
CA ARG A 162 -21.08 -8.48 8.01
C ARG A 162 -20.40 -8.82 6.68
N PHE A 163 -21.04 -9.65 5.85
CA PHE A 163 -20.58 -9.89 4.48
C PHE A 163 -20.52 -8.59 3.67
N PHE A 164 -21.52 -7.70 3.75
CA PHE A 164 -21.44 -6.43 3.02
C PHE A 164 -20.45 -5.44 3.63
N ILE A 165 -20.34 -5.39 4.96
CA ILE A 165 -19.33 -4.56 5.65
C ILE A 165 -17.91 -5.00 5.25
N GLY A 166 -17.66 -6.30 5.07
CA GLY A 166 -16.34 -6.79 4.67
C GLY A 166 -15.87 -6.31 3.29
N LEU A 167 -16.78 -5.94 2.39
CA LEU A 167 -16.39 -5.30 1.10
C LEU A 167 -15.59 -4.00 1.31
N VAL A 168 -15.75 -3.33 2.45
CA VAL A 168 -15.00 -2.12 2.82
C VAL A 168 -13.51 -2.42 3.03
N GLY A 169 -13.13 -3.64 3.40
CA GLY A 169 -11.73 -4.02 3.69
C GLY A 169 -10.76 -3.89 2.51
N CYS A 170 -11.25 -3.56 1.30
CA CYS A 170 -10.44 -3.21 0.13
C CYS A 170 -9.84 -1.78 0.17
N VAL A 171 -10.23 -0.91 1.11
CA VAL A 171 -9.62 0.43 1.29
C VAL A 171 -8.09 0.36 1.42
N PHE A 172 -7.57 -0.74 1.95
CA PHE A 172 -6.14 -1.01 2.01
C PHE A 172 -5.47 -1.02 0.64
N VAL A 173 -6.07 -1.71 -0.34
CA VAL A 173 -5.47 -1.84 -1.69
C VAL A 173 -5.42 -0.48 -2.36
N SER A 174 -6.50 0.30 -2.26
CA SER A 174 -6.55 1.66 -2.79
C SER A 174 -5.50 2.57 -2.15
N SER A 175 -5.38 2.53 -0.82
CA SER A 175 -4.41 3.35 -0.09
C SER A 175 -2.96 2.98 -0.44
N GLN A 176 -2.64 1.68 -0.54
CA GLN A 176 -1.32 1.20 -0.96
C GLN A 176 -1.00 1.58 -2.41
N TYR A 177 -1.98 1.48 -3.29
CA TYR A 177 -1.84 1.89 -4.68
C TYR A 177 -1.50 3.37 -4.78
N TRP A 178 -2.24 4.21 -4.04
CA TRP A 178 -2.07 5.66 -4.02
C TRP A 178 -0.66 6.06 -3.57
N THR A 179 -0.15 5.43 -2.52
CA THR A 179 1.22 5.69 -2.03
C THR A 179 2.27 5.18 -3.01
N THR A 180 2.07 4.01 -3.63
CA THR A 180 3.01 3.43 -4.59
C THR A 180 3.19 4.27 -5.85
N ILE A 181 2.12 4.90 -6.34
CA ILE A 181 2.21 5.82 -7.50
C ILE A 181 2.72 7.22 -7.14
N THR A 182 2.81 7.54 -5.85
CA THR A 182 3.23 8.87 -5.36
C THR A 182 4.73 8.93 -5.06
N PHE A 183 5.32 7.81 -4.60
CA PHE A 183 6.71 7.77 -4.11
C PHE A 183 7.62 6.89 -4.97
N ALA A 184 8.86 7.35 -5.16
CA ALA A 184 9.86 6.67 -5.99
C ALA A 184 10.41 5.44 -5.28
N ARG A 185 11.03 4.51 -6.03
CA ARG A 185 11.45 3.18 -5.51
C ARG A 185 12.39 3.23 -4.31
N ASN A 186 13.14 4.31 -4.16
CA ASN A 186 14.06 4.50 -3.05
C ASN A 186 13.34 4.70 -1.69
N VAL A 187 12.10 5.21 -1.70
CA VAL A 187 11.30 5.47 -0.49
C VAL A 187 9.91 4.80 -0.49
N ALA A 188 9.50 4.19 -1.60
CA ALA A 188 8.19 3.57 -1.76
C ALA A 188 7.92 2.46 -0.73
N GLY A 189 8.94 1.64 -0.40
CA GLY A 189 8.82 0.58 0.61
C GLY A 189 8.46 1.14 1.99
N THR A 190 9.22 2.13 2.46
CA THR A 190 8.94 2.83 3.73
C THR A 190 7.58 3.54 3.70
N ALA A 191 7.24 4.25 2.62
CA ALA A 191 5.97 4.95 2.49
C ALA A 191 4.78 3.97 2.55
N ASN A 192 4.85 2.84 1.86
CA ASN A 192 3.83 1.79 1.88
C ASN A 192 3.70 1.13 3.26
N ALA A 193 4.83 0.88 3.93
CA ALA A 193 4.83 0.31 5.28
C ALA A 193 4.15 1.24 6.30
N VAL A 194 4.44 2.54 6.26
CA VAL A 194 3.80 3.54 7.14
C VAL A 194 2.32 3.70 6.81
N THR A 195 1.98 3.89 5.53
CA THR A 195 0.59 4.03 5.08
C THR A 195 -0.23 2.80 5.46
N GLY A 196 0.33 1.60 5.27
CA GLY A 196 -0.32 0.34 5.60
C GLY A 196 -0.48 0.14 7.10
N GLY A 197 0.51 0.53 7.89
CA GLY A 197 0.42 0.51 9.35
C GLY A 197 -0.65 1.46 9.87
N LEU A 198 -0.52 2.74 9.57
CA LEU A 198 -1.48 3.75 10.03
C LEU A 198 -2.89 3.44 9.54
N GLY A 199 -3.08 3.07 8.27
CA GLY A 199 -4.40 2.70 7.75
C GLY A 199 -5.05 1.56 8.53
N VAL A 200 -4.34 0.44 8.75
CA VAL A 200 -4.88 -0.74 9.44
C VAL A 200 -5.08 -0.50 10.94
N SER A 201 -4.39 0.48 11.54
CA SER A 201 -4.61 0.86 12.94
C SER A 201 -6.04 1.32 13.24
N GLY A 202 -6.85 1.65 12.20
CA GLY A 202 -8.30 1.87 12.33
C GLY A 202 -9.05 0.72 13.01
N ILE A 203 -8.57 -0.53 12.87
CA ILE A 203 -9.07 -1.67 13.62
C ILE A 203 -8.86 -1.45 15.13
N GLY A 204 -7.63 -1.12 15.53
CA GLY A 204 -7.30 -0.84 16.93
C GLY A 204 -8.10 0.31 17.50
N PHE A 205 -8.30 1.38 16.74
CA PHE A 205 -9.17 2.49 17.15
C PHE A 205 -10.62 2.04 17.34
N ALA A 206 -11.16 1.13 16.52
CA ALA A 206 -12.51 0.60 16.73
C ALA A 206 -12.63 -0.13 18.08
N PHE A 207 -11.64 -0.96 18.41
CA PHE A 207 -11.57 -1.64 19.71
C PHE A 207 -11.38 -0.70 20.90
N LEU A 208 -10.67 0.42 20.70
CA LEU A 208 -10.46 1.40 21.76
C LEU A 208 -11.64 2.36 21.94
N VAL A 209 -12.30 2.80 20.87
CA VAL A 209 -13.26 3.91 20.93
C VAL A 209 -14.69 3.42 21.12
N LEU A 210 -15.12 2.40 20.38
CA LEU A 210 -16.53 2.00 20.36
C LEU A 210 -17.03 1.46 21.71
N PRO A 211 -16.28 0.62 22.44
CA PRO A 211 -16.70 0.14 23.76
C PRO A 211 -16.87 1.27 24.79
N PHE A 212 -15.98 2.27 24.79
CA PHE A 212 -16.10 3.42 25.68
C PHE A 212 -17.31 4.29 25.35
N ILE A 213 -17.63 4.47 24.06
CA ILE A 213 -18.84 5.18 23.64
C ILE A 213 -20.10 4.42 24.06
N TYR A 214 -20.11 3.10 23.87
CA TYR A 214 -21.18 2.24 24.35
C TYR A 214 -21.37 2.37 25.87
N GLU A 215 -20.29 2.29 26.64
CA GLU A 215 -20.31 2.41 28.10
C GLU A 215 -20.81 3.79 28.56
N ALA A 216 -20.37 4.85 27.89
CA ALA A 216 -20.84 6.21 28.16
C ALA A 216 -22.35 6.38 27.90
N MET A 217 -22.92 5.68 26.92
CA MET A 217 -24.36 5.75 26.62
C MET A 217 -25.24 5.00 27.62
N ILE A 218 -24.78 3.87 28.14
CA ILE A 218 -25.50 3.12 29.17
C ILE A 218 -25.31 3.71 30.57
N HIS A 219 -24.39 4.67 30.73
CA HIS A 219 -24.13 5.30 32.02
C HIS A 219 -25.37 6.05 32.55
N GLY A 220 -25.79 5.68 33.77
CA GLY A 220 -26.98 6.25 34.42
C GLY A 220 -28.31 5.73 33.87
N ASP A 221 -28.34 4.56 33.24
CA ASP A 221 -29.54 3.84 32.77
C ASP A 221 -30.48 4.64 31.85
N ARG A 222 -29.94 5.68 31.18
CA ARG A 222 -30.71 6.55 30.28
C ARG A 222 -31.07 5.90 28.96
N VAL A 223 -30.22 4.96 28.49
CA VAL A 223 -30.35 4.28 27.20
C VAL A 223 -30.26 2.77 27.46
N SER A 224 -31.18 1.99 26.88
CA SER A 224 -31.12 0.54 26.99
C SER A 224 -29.86 -0.01 26.33
N ALA A 225 -29.32 -1.11 26.87
CA ALA A 225 -28.13 -1.76 26.31
C ALA A 225 -28.31 -2.09 24.82
N ASP A 226 -29.50 -2.57 24.41
CA ASP A 226 -29.81 -2.86 23.00
C ASP A 226 -29.76 -1.61 22.11
N LEU A 227 -30.36 -0.49 22.55
CA LEU A 227 -30.32 0.74 21.77
C LEU A 227 -28.90 1.33 21.74
N ALA A 228 -28.15 1.24 22.85
CA ALA A 228 -26.81 1.79 22.95
C ALA A 228 -25.84 1.17 21.92
N TRP A 229 -25.73 -0.16 21.82
CA TRP A 229 -24.79 -0.76 20.88
C TRP A 229 -25.15 -0.47 19.42
N ARG A 230 -26.45 -0.37 19.10
CA ARG A 230 -26.95 0.02 17.77
C ARG A 230 -26.56 1.45 17.40
N LEU A 231 -26.69 2.39 18.34
CA LEU A 231 -26.28 3.79 18.15
C LEU A 231 -24.77 3.94 18.03
N THR A 232 -23.97 3.16 18.78
CA THR A 232 -22.51 3.20 18.70
C THR A 232 -22.00 2.89 17.30
N ILE A 233 -22.64 1.94 16.60
CA ILE A 233 -22.24 1.51 15.25
C ILE A 233 -22.53 2.57 14.19
N ALA A 234 -23.44 3.53 14.45
CA ALA A 234 -23.71 4.63 13.53
C ALA A 234 -22.53 5.60 13.37
N LEU A 235 -21.70 5.78 14.42
CA LEU A 235 -20.56 6.68 14.39
C LEU A 235 -19.54 6.33 13.28
N PRO A 236 -19.04 5.09 13.17
CA PRO A 236 -18.17 4.70 12.06
C PRO A 236 -18.72 5.05 10.68
N ALA A 237 -20.01 4.83 10.43
CA ALA A 237 -20.62 5.13 9.14
C ALA A 237 -20.61 6.63 8.81
N VAL A 238 -20.91 7.48 9.79
CA VAL A 238 -20.85 8.94 9.62
C VAL A 238 -19.42 9.39 9.30
N LEU A 239 -18.43 8.86 10.03
CA LEU A 239 -17.02 9.17 9.78
C LEU A 239 -16.57 8.73 8.37
N MET A 240 -17.04 7.57 7.89
CA MET A 240 -16.77 7.10 6.53
C MET A 240 -17.35 8.05 5.47
N VAL A 241 -18.59 8.53 5.64
CA VAL A 241 -19.21 9.47 4.69
C VAL A 241 -18.47 10.80 4.65
N ILE A 242 -18.12 11.35 5.82
CA ILE A 242 -17.34 12.59 5.92
C ILE A 242 -15.99 12.42 5.23
N MET A 243 -15.25 11.37 5.58
CA MET A 243 -13.90 11.15 5.04
C MET A 243 -13.92 10.85 3.53
N GLY A 244 -14.90 10.08 3.05
CA GLY A 244 -15.11 9.86 1.61
C GLY A 244 -15.34 11.17 0.85
N THR A 245 -16.09 12.09 1.45
CA THR A 245 -16.34 13.43 0.91
C THR A 245 -15.07 14.29 0.93
N VAL A 246 -14.35 14.29 2.05
CA VAL A 246 -13.07 15.02 2.19
C VAL A 246 -12.09 14.56 1.13
N ILE A 247 -11.83 13.26 0.97
CA ILE A 247 -10.86 12.81 -0.04
C ILE A 247 -11.36 13.04 -1.48
N ARG A 248 -12.67 13.07 -1.73
CA ARG A 248 -13.18 13.32 -3.09
C ARG A 248 -12.89 14.74 -3.58
N PHE A 249 -12.94 15.71 -2.68
CA PHE A 249 -12.84 17.14 -3.02
C PHE A 249 -11.54 17.79 -2.55
N ALA A 250 -10.92 17.28 -1.49
CA ALA A 250 -9.71 17.85 -0.94
C ALA A 250 -8.47 17.34 -1.66
N VAL A 251 -8.30 16.03 -1.93
CA VAL A 251 -7.02 15.47 -2.40
C VAL A 251 -6.91 15.35 -3.93
N ASP A 252 -5.69 15.22 -4.47
CA ASP A 252 -5.46 15.03 -5.91
C ASP A 252 -5.39 13.52 -6.22
N SER A 253 -5.84 13.10 -7.41
CA SER A 253 -5.87 11.67 -7.78
C SER A 253 -4.46 11.05 -7.89
N CYS A 254 -3.49 11.81 -8.38
CA CYS A 254 -2.08 11.45 -8.46
C CYS A 254 -1.21 12.72 -8.47
N PRO A 255 0.13 12.61 -8.32
CA PRO A 255 1.01 13.78 -8.32
C PRO A 255 0.86 14.67 -9.56
N THR A 256 0.66 14.06 -10.73
CA THR A 256 0.47 14.74 -12.02
C THR A 256 -0.94 15.33 -12.21
N GLY A 257 -1.81 15.27 -11.21
CA GLY A 257 -3.19 15.74 -11.28
C GLY A 257 -4.17 14.69 -11.82
N ASP A 258 -4.18 14.48 -13.15
CA ASP A 258 -5.08 13.52 -13.80
C ASP A 258 -4.46 12.12 -13.89
N PHE A 259 -5.13 11.15 -13.26
CA PHE A 259 -4.73 9.75 -13.25
C PHE A 259 -4.79 9.11 -14.65
N GLN A 260 -5.73 9.53 -15.50
CA GLN A 260 -5.82 8.98 -16.85
C GLN A 260 -4.63 9.41 -17.72
N GLU A 261 -4.15 10.64 -17.54
CA GLU A 261 -2.95 11.13 -18.22
C GLU A 261 -1.71 10.35 -17.78
N LEU A 262 -1.55 10.10 -16.47
CA LEU A 262 -0.47 9.24 -15.95
C LEU A 262 -0.48 7.84 -16.61
N MET A 263 -1.66 7.22 -16.72
CA MET A 263 -1.82 5.91 -17.36
C MET A 263 -1.60 5.95 -18.87
N LYS A 264 -1.87 7.07 -19.55
CA LYS A 264 -1.51 7.25 -20.97
C LYS A 264 0.00 7.41 -21.15
N MET A 265 0.66 8.20 -20.30
CA MET A 265 2.11 8.38 -20.31
C MET A 265 2.84 7.06 -20.08
N LYS A 266 2.41 6.25 -19.10
CA LYS A 266 2.98 4.92 -18.84
C LYS A 266 2.86 3.99 -20.05
N ARG A 267 1.68 3.95 -20.68
CA ARG A 267 1.44 3.14 -21.88
C ARG A 267 2.30 3.56 -23.08
N ARG A 268 2.55 4.87 -23.26
CA ARG A 268 3.43 5.39 -24.31
C ARG A 268 4.89 4.97 -24.08
N ALA A 269 5.40 5.16 -22.86
CA ALA A 269 6.76 4.76 -22.49
C ALA A 269 7.01 3.25 -22.73
N GLU A 270 6.03 2.40 -22.41
CA GLU A 270 6.10 0.94 -22.65
C GLU A 270 6.15 0.59 -24.14
N GLN A 271 5.40 1.31 -24.98
CA GLN A 271 5.43 1.14 -26.44
C GLN A 271 6.80 1.54 -27.02
N ASP A 272 7.39 2.62 -26.51
CA ASP A 272 8.68 3.12 -26.98
C ASP A 272 9.85 2.22 -26.56
N SER A 273 9.84 1.68 -25.34
CA SER A 273 10.83 0.65 -24.92
C SER A 273 10.72 -0.65 -25.72
N SER A 274 9.50 -1.06 -26.07
CA SER A 274 9.27 -2.25 -26.90
C SER A 274 9.81 -2.06 -28.33
N LYS A 275 9.67 -0.87 -28.90
CA LYS A 275 10.24 -0.51 -30.21
C LYS A 275 11.77 -0.39 -30.17
N GLY A 276 12.34 0.17 -29.10
CA GLY A 276 13.79 0.28 -28.91
C GLY A 276 14.51 -1.07 -28.78
N THR A 277 13.82 -2.10 -28.31
CA THR A 277 14.34 -3.48 -28.24
C THR A 277 14.31 -4.16 -29.61
N ALA A 278 13.28 -3.92 -30.43
CA ALA A 278 13.23 -4.39 -31.81
C ALA A 278 14.27 -3.71 -32.72
N ALA A 279 14.66 -2.46 -32.42
CA ALA A 279 15.70 -1.74 -33.18
C ALA A 279 17.15 -2.18 -32.86
N ARG A 280 17.39 -2.95 -31.79
CA ARG A 280 18.75 -3.39 -31.39
C ARG A 280 19.16 -4.76 -31.92
N THR A 281 18.34 -5.44 -32.72
CA THR A 281 18.68 -6.77 -33.29
C THR A 281 19.05 -6.74 -34.78
N SER A 282 19.30 -5.57 -35.36
CA SER A 282 19.63 -5.43 -36.78
C SER A 282 20.75 -4.41 -37.02
N VAL A 283 21.97 -4.72 -36.58
CA VAL A 283 23.18 -4.17 -37.21
C VAL A 283 24.22 -5.28 -37.33
N SER A 284 24.21 -5.97 -38.46
CA SER A 284 25.36 -6.70 -38.99
C SER A 284 25.32 -6.69 -40.51
N GLY A 285 26.35 -6.11 -41.14
CA GLY A 285 26.80 -6.53 -42.47
C GLY A 285 26.50 -5.64 -43.69
N SER A 286 27.51 -4.83 -44.05
CA SER A 286 28.05 -4.62 -45.41
C SER A 286 27.37 -3.69 -46.44
N LEU A 287 28.23 -2.84 -47.04
CA LEU A 287 28.00 -2.00 -48.21
C LEU A 287 27.65 -2.82 -49.46
N THR A 288 26.62 -2.43 -50.24
CA THR A 288 26.72 -2.13 -51.69
C THR A 288 25.42 -1.54 -52.27
N ALA A 289 25.59 -0.59 -53.20
CA ALA A 289 24.72 -0.17 -54.31
C ALA A 289 23.36 0.54 -54.05
N MET A 290 23.28 1.78 -54.52
CA MET A 290 22.06 2.57 -54.76
C MET A 290 21.15 1.92 -55.83
N ARG A 291 19.83 1.95 -55.59
CA ARG A 291 18.78 2.14 -56.60
C ARG A 291 17.51 2.73 -55.94
N PRO A 292 16.82 3.71 -56.56
CA PRO A 292 15.55 4.22 -56.05
C PRO A 292 14.42 3.32 -56.56
N VAL A 293 13.62 2.75 -55.65
CA VAL A 293 12.37 2.06 -56.00
C VAL A 293 11.26 2.60 -55.09
N THR A 294 10.26 3.16 -55.76
CA THR A 294 8.97 3.67 -55.29
C THR A 294 8.19 2.67 -54.41
N PRO A 295 7.28 3.17 -53.54
CA PRO A 295 6.65 2.36 -52.50
C PRO A 295 5.63 1.38 -53.11
N LYS A 296 5.80 0.09 -52.84
CA LYS A 296 4.70 -0.88 -52.97
C LYS A 296 4.03 -1.04 -51.62
N SER A 297 2.80 -0.54 -51.59
CA SER A 297 1.74 -0.85 -50.63
C SER A 297 1.70 -2.35 -50.35
N GLY A 298 2.14 -2.74 -49.17
CA GLY A 298 1.94 -4.04 -48.56
C GLY A 298 1.61 -3.77 -47.10
N GLY A 299 0.32 -3.72 -46.81
CA GLY A 299 -0.17 -3.42 -45.47
C GLY A 299 0.07 -4.60 -44.54
N ASP A 300 1.18 -4.57 -43.82
CA ASP A 300 1.23 -5.18 -42.50
C ASP A 300 0.75 -4.13 -41.51
N GLN A 301 -0.56 -4.19 -41.26
CA GLN A 301 -1.15 -3.56 -40.08
C GLN A 301 -0.37 -4.08 -38.88
N CYS A 302 0.43 -3.20 -38.27
CA CYS A 302 1.03 -3.46 -36.97
C CYS A 302 -0.14 -3.53 -35.99
N GLU A 303 -0.63 -4.75 -35.74
CA GLU A 303 -1.64 -5.03 -34.72
C GLU A 303 -1.22 -4.32 -33.43
N SER A 304 -1.96 -3.28 -33.08
CA SER A 304 -1.92 -2.73 -31.74
C SER A 304 -2.20 -3.88 -30.79
N LYS A 305 -1.20 -4.30 -29.98
CA LYS A 305 -1.44 -5.27 -28.90
C LYS A 305 -2.68 -4.80 -28.14
N PRO A 306 -3.77 -5.59 -28.11
CA PRO A 306 -4.98 -5.17 -27.44
C PRO A 306 -4.67 -4.95 -25.96
N ALA A 307 -5.37 -4.01 -25.33
CA ALA A 307 -5.36 -3.88 -23.88
C ALA A 307 -5.54 -5.28 -23.27
N MET A 308 -4.53 -5.79 -22.55
CA MET A 308 -4.56 -7.16 -22.05
C MET A 308 -5.84 -7.39 -21.26
N SER A 309 -6.50 -8.51 -21.56
CA SER A 309 -7.69 -8.90 -20.82
C SER A 309 -7.33 -9.12 -19.35
N MET A 310 -8.18 -8.69 -18.43
CA MET A 310 -8.00 -8.82 -16.97
C MET A 310 -7.59 -10.25 -16.56
N LEU A 311 -8.18 -11.26 -17.22
CA LEU A 311 -7.88 -12.67 -17.01
C LEU A 311 -6.43 -13.03 -17.38
N GLN A 312 -5.85 -12.37 -18.37
CA GLN A 312 -4.46 -12.57 -18.79
C GLN A 312 -3.50 -12.01 -17.74
N SER A 313 -3.74 -10.81 -17.21
CA SER A 313 -2.94 -10.25 -16.12
C SER A 313 -3.00 -11.10 -14.86
N PHE A 314 -4.19 -11.60 -14.48
CA PHE A 314 -4.31 -12.53 -13.35
C PHE A 314 -3.56 -13.84 -13.59
N LYS A 315 -3.69 -14.43 -14.78
CA LYS A 315 -2.99 -15.67 -15.14
C LYS A 315 -1.48 -15.51 -15.05
N ILE A 316 -0.93 -14.40 -15.56
CA ILE A 316 0.50 -14.10 -15.49
C ILE A 316 0.94 -14.02 -14.03
N VAL A 317 0.23 -13.24 -13.21
CA VAL A 317 0.61 -13.02 -11.81
C VAL A 317 0.49 -14.29 -10.95
N LEU A 318 -0.54 -15.11 -11.17
CA LEU A 318 -0.73 -16.38 -10.45
C LEU A 318 0.20 -17.51 -10.93
N THR A 319 0.91 -17.34 -12.04
CA THR A 319 1.93 -18.30 -12.51
C THR A 319 3.32 -17.97 -11.92
N ASP A 320 3.51 -16.75 -11.41
CA ASP A 320 4.77 -16.35 -10.78
C ASP A 320 4.90 -16.91 -9.37
N VAL A 321 5.87 -17.81 -9.20
CA VAL A 321 6.21 -18.45 -7.91
C VAL A 321 6.53 -17.40 -6.84
N ASN A 322 7.18 -16.30 -7.20
CA ASN A 322 7.51 -15.25 -6.23
C ASN A 322 6.25 -14.62 -5.65
N VAL A 323 5.25 -14.37 -6.49
CA VAL A 323 3.97 -13.80 -6.05
C VAL A 323 3.20 -14.80 -5.19
N LEU A 324 3.16 -16.08 -5.58
CA LEU A 324 2.50 -17.13 -4.79
C LEU A 324 3.10 -17.30 -3.39
N VAL A 325 4.43 -17.26 -3.29
CA VAL A 325 5.11 -17.32 -1.97
C VAL A 325 4.76 -16.10 -1.13
N MET A 326 4.74 -14.90 -1.73
CA MET A 326 4.36 -13.68 -1.01
C MET A 326 2.88 -13.68 -0.59
N ILE A 327 1.98 -14.23 -1.42
CA ILE A 327 0.57 -14.47 -1.06
C ILE A 327 0.49 -15.39 0.18
N ALA A 328 1.22 -16.50 0.18
CA ALA A 328 1.21 -17.46 1.29
C ALA A 328 1.79 -16.87 2.59
N GLN A 329 2.92 -16.16 2.51
CA GLN A 329 3.53 -15.52 3.68
C GLN A 329 2.67 -14.39 4.24
N TYR A 330 2.05 -13.60 3.37
CA TYR A 330 1.14 -12.55 3.81
C TYR A 330 -0.18 -13.13 4.35
N ALA A 331 -0.66 -14.26 3.80
CA ALA A 331 -1.76 -15.03 4.38
C ALA A 331 -1.45 -15.46 5.80
N ALA A 332 -0.23 -15.96 6.06
CA ALA A 332 0.19 -16.34 7.40
C ALA A 332 0.22 -15.13 8.36
N ALA A 333 0.93 -14.06 8.02
CA ALA A 333 1.10 -12.93 8.93
C ALA A 333 -0.16 -12.06 9.08
N PHE A 334 -0.74 -11.60 7.98
CA PHE A 334 -1.93 -10.75 8.02
C PHE A 334 -3.19 -11.56 8.38
N GLY A 335 -3.24 -12.84 8.04
CA GLY A 335 -4.33 -13.71 8.48
C GLY A 335 -4.35 -13.86 10.00
N THR A 336 -3.18 -14.03 10.63
CA THR A 336 -3.06 -14.03 12.09
C THR A 336 -3.52 -12.69 12.68
N GLU A 337 -3.15 -11.58 12.05
CA GLU A 337 -3.60 -10.24 12.46
C GLU A 337 -5.12 -10.12 12.40
N LEU A 338 -5.77 -10.50 11.31
CA LEU A 338 -7.22 -10.44 11.18
C LEU A 338 -7.94 -11.36 12.18
N GLN A 339 -7.45 -12.59 12.34
CA GLN A 339 -8.07 -13.59 13.20
C GLN A 339 -7.97 -13.22 14.69
N LEU A 340 -6.80 -12.75 15.15
CA LEU A 340 -6.60 -12.32 16.53
C LEU A 340 -7.32 -11.01 16.86
N ASN A 341 -7.49 -10.11 15.88
CA ASN A 341 -8.35 -8.95 16.05
C ASN A 341 -9.83 -9.37 16.15
N ASN A 342 -10.32 -10.27 15.28
CA ASN A 342 -11.73 -10.69 15.28
C ASN A 342 -12.14 -11.36 16.60
N MET A 343 -11.30 -12.25 17.15
CA MET A 343 -11.64 -12.95 18.39
C MET A 343 -11.26 -12.19 19.66
N GLY A 344 -10.39 -11.17 19.58
CA GLY A 344 -9.66 -10.62 20.74
C GLY A 344 -10.54 -10.19 21.91
N ALA A 345 -11.57 -9.36 21.66
CA ALA A 345 -12.45 -8.89 22.74
C ALA A 345 -13.24 -10.03 23.38
N LEU A 346 -13.75 -10.98 22.59
CA LEU A 346 -14.51 -12.12 23.11
C LEU A 346 -13.61 -13.11 23.85
N TYR A 347 -12.38 -13.32 23.37
CA TYR A 347 -11.37 -14.16 24.00
C TYR A 347 -11.04 -13.66 25.42
N PHE A 348 -10.61 -12.40 25.57
CA PHE A 348 -10.25 -11.85 26.88
C PHE A 348 -11.44 -11.69 27.82
N HIS A 349 -12.65 -11.52 27.29
CA HIS A 349 -13.86 -11.45 28.10
C HIS A 349 -14.29 -12.82 28.64
N THR A 350 -14.15 -13.90 27.86
CA THR A 350 -14.75 -15.21 28.19
C THR A 350 -13.78 -16.24 28.74
N GLN A 351 -12.50 -16.17 28.42
CA GLN A 351 -11.53 -17.22 28.77
C GLN A 351 -10.99 -17.13 30.20
N PHE A 352 -11.15 -15.98 30.86
CA PHE A 352 -10.62 -15.74 32.21
C PHE A 352 -11.77 -15.52 33.20
N PRO A 353 -12.38 -16.59 33.75
CA PRO A 353 -13.38 -16.49 34.79
C PRO A 353 -12.76 -16.14 36.16
N GLN A 354 -13.53 -15.48 37.04
CA GLN A 354 -13.14 -15.24 38.43
C GLN A 354 -13.17 -16.53 39.24
N GLU A 355 -12.22 -16.71 40.17
CA GLU A 355 -12.17 -17.87 41.06
C GLU A 355 -13.42 -17.93 41.97
N GLY A 356 -14.07 -19.10 42.03
CA GLY A 356 -15.21 -19.34 42.93
C GLY A 356 -16.61 -19.04 42.37
N CYS A 357 -16.74 -18.72 41.08
CA CYS A 357 -18.05 -18.49 40.48
C CYS A 357 -18.77 -19.78 40.07
N LEU A 358 -19.96 -20.02 40.66
CA LEU A 358 -20.92 -21.03 40.20
C LEU A 358 -21.65 -20.51 38.94
N PRO A 359 -22.02 -21.37 37.98
CA PRO A 359 -22.46 -20.97 36.63
C PRO A 359 -23.86 -20.31 36.57
N ALA A 360 -24.42 -19.83 37.67
CA ALA A 360 -25.81 -19.37 37.76
C ALA A 360 -26.02 -17.86 37.57
N ASP A 361 -24.99 -17.00 37.63
CA ASP A 361 -25.17 -15.54 37.42
C ASP A 361 -24.20 -14.97 36.36
N SER A 362 -24.70 -14.97 35.13
CA SER A 362 -23.96 -14.79 33.85
C SER A 362 -23.28 -13.43 33.58
N LYS A 363 -23.24 -12.48 34.52
CA LYS A 363 -22.57 -11.16 34.29
C LYS A 363 -21.42 -10.85 35.25
N LEU A 364 -21.36 -11.46 36.44
CA LEU A 364 -20.34 -11.17 37.45
C LEU A 364 -19.14 -12.14 37.41
N CYS A 365 -19.19 -13.18 36.58
CA CYS A 365 -18.22 -14.26 36.55
C CYS A 365 -16.94 -13.95 35.74
N TYR A 366 -16.93 -12.89 34.94
CA TYR A 366 -15.81 -12.54 34.07
C TYR A 366 -14.79 -11.64 34.79
N MET A 367 -13.48 -11.91 34.63
CA MET A 367 -12.44 -11.06 35.22
C MET A 367 -12.37 -9.68 34.56
N LEU A 368 -12.65 -9.58 33.26
CA LEU A 368 -12.59 -8.33 32.50
C LEU A 368 -13.99 -7.91 32.04
N SER A 369 -14.28 -6.62 32.18
CA SER A 369 -15.45 -6.01 31.53
C SER A 369 -15.29 -6.03 30.00
N THR A 370 -16.39 -5.85 29.27
CA THR A 370 -16.34 -5.73 27.80
C THR A 370 -15.37 -4.63 27.36
N THR A 371 -15.38 -3.47 28.03
CA THR A 371 -14.49 -2.34 27.71
C THR A 371 -13.03 -2.67 27.99
N THR A 372 -12.72 -3.29 29.14
CA THR A 372 -11.33 -3.65 29.47
C THR A 372 -10.80 -4.73 28.53
N ALA A 373 -11.60 -5.75 28.23
CA ALA A 373 -11.24 -6.81 27.27
C ALA A 373 -11.00 -6.24 25.86
N ALA A 374 -11.85 -5.32 25.41
CA ALA A 374 -11.67 -4.64 24.13
C ALA A 374 -10.48 -3.67 24.15
N THR A 375 -10.16 -3.04 25.28
CA THR A 375 -8.96 -2.20 25.44
C THR A 375 -7.69 -3.04 25.30
N VAL A 376 -7.65 -4.22 25.92
CA VAL A 376 -6.55 -5.18 25.71
C VAL A 376 -6.50 -5.62 24.23
N ALA A 377 -7.62 -5.99 23.63
CA ALA A 377 -7.66 -6.37 22.21
C ALA A 377 -7.20 -5.22 21.28
N SER A 378 -7.49 -3.96 21.67
CA SER A 378 -7.09 -2.78 20.90
C SER A 378 -5.58 -2.65 20.76
N SER A 379 -4.79 -3.16 21.72
CA SER A 379 -3.33 -3.12 21.63
C SER A 379 -2.83 -3.88 20.41
N PHE A 380 -3.53 -4.94 19.99
CA PHE A 380 -3.17 -5.67 18.78
C PHE A 380 -3.36 -4.79 17.55
N GLY A 381 -4.55 -4.22 17.34
CA GLY A 381 -4.81 -3.36 16.19
C GLY A 381 -3.96 -2.08 16.18
N LEU A 382 -3.78 -1.42 17.32
CA LEU A 382 -3.04 -0.15 17.47
C LEU A 382 -1.53 -0.31 17.27
N MET A 383 -0.99 -1.49 17.50
CA MET A 383 0.42 -1.82 17.24
C MET A 383 0.83 -1.47 15.80
N ASN A 384 -0.13 -1.46 14.87
CA ASN A 384 0.12 -1.17 13.46
C ASN A 384 0.66 0.24 13.22
N ILE A 385 0.43 1.17 14.16
CA ILE A 385 0.95 2.54 14.10
C ILE A 385 2.46 2.56 13.89
N PHE A 386 3.19 1.61 14.48
CA PHE A 386 4.65 1.56 14.40
C PHE A 386 5.20 0.20 13.97
N ALA A 387 4.65 -0.94 14.38
CA ALA A 387 5.27 -2.24 14.13
C ALA A 387 5.40 -2.55 12.63
N ARG A 388 4.39 -2.20 11.83
CA ARG A 388 4.45 -2.37 10.36
C ARG A 388 5.52 -1.49 9.73
N ALA A 389 5.63 -0.24 10.16
CA ALA A 389 6.69 0.66 9.72
C ALA A 389 8.09 0.14 10.12
N LEU A 390 8.25 -0.34 11.37
CA LEU A 390 9.50 -0.92 11.87
C LEU A 390 9.92 -2.15 11.06
N GLY A 391 8.99 -3.02 10.69
CA GLY A 391 9.28 -4.17 9.82
C GLY A 391 9.75 -3.77 8.43
N GLY A 392 9.12 -2.75 7.83
CA GLY A 392 9.56 -2.18 6.55
C GLY A 392 10.96 -1.55 6.64
N LEU A 393 11.19 -0.73 7.66
CA LEU A 393 12.49 -0.08 7.92
C LEU A 393 13.60 -1.09 8.20
N ALA A 394 13.30 -2.15 8.96
CA ALA A 394 14.25 -3.24 9.20
C ALA A 394 14.61 -3.95 7.89
N SER A 395 13.61 -4.24 7.04
CA SER A 395 13.82 -4.82 5.70
C SER A 395 14.69 -3.92 4.82
N ASP A 396 14.40 -2.61 4.77
CA ASP A 396 15.16 -1.61 4.01
C ASP A 396 16.61 -1.46 4.53
N ARG A 397 16.81 -1.46 5.85
CA ARG A 397 18.13 -1.30 6.47
C ARG A 397 19.04 -2.50 6.26
N VAL A 398 18.50 -3.72 6.23
CA VAL A 398 19.29 -4.91 5.91
C VAL A 398 19.50 -5.02 4.40
N ASN A 399 18.55 -4.54 3.59
CA ASN A 399 18.68 -4.45 2.13
C ASN A 399 19.85 -3.55 1.70
N SER A 400 20.09 -2.42 2.38
CA SER A 400 21.22 -1.55 2.03
C SER A 400 22.59 -2.21 2.25
N ARG A 401 22.67 -3.26 3.09
CA ARG A 401 23.90 -3.99 3.39
C ARG A 401 24.06 -5.28 2.56
N LEU A 402 22.96 -5.99 2.34
CA LEU A 402 22.97 -7.35 1.78
C LEU A 402 22.10 -7.50 0.52
N GLY A 403 21.59 -6.41 -0.04
CA GLY A 403 20.65 -6.40 -1.15
C GLY A 403 19.37 -7.19 -0.85
N MET A 404 18.75 -7.73 -1.90
CA MET A 404 17.49 -8.49 -1.79
C MET A 404 17.59 -9.74 -0.90
N ALA A 405 18.79 -10.32 -0.76
CA ALA A 405 19.03 -11.40 0.19
C ALA A 405 18.79 -10.95 1.64
N GLY A 406 19.10 -9.69 1.96
CA GLY A 406 18.80 -9.05 3.22
C GLY A 406 17.31 -9.01 3.54
N ARG A 407 16.48 -8.53 2.60
CA ARG A 407 15.01 -8.49 2.77
C ARG A 407 14.43 -9.87 3.04
N LYS A 408 14.87 -10.88 2.29
CA LYS A 408 14.44 -12.28 2.46
C LYS A 408 14.79 -12.82 3.85
N ARG A 409 15.98 -12.50 4.37
CA ARG A 409 16.40 -12.93 5.72
C ARG A 409 15.55 -12.28 6.82
N VAL A 410 15.25 -10.98 6.70
CA VAL A 410 14.37 -10.29 7.66
C VAL A 410 12.96 -10.90 7.63
N GLN A 411 12.40 -11.11 6.44
CA GLN A 411 11.09 -11.74 6.25
C GLN A 411 11.03 -13.14 6.90
N PHE A 412 12.03 -13.98 6.65
CA PHE A 412 12.13 -15.32 7.24
C PHE A 412 12.20 -15.28 8.77
N ALA A 413 13.08 -14.43 9.31
CA ALA A 413 13.25 -14.31 10.76
C ALA A 413 11.95 -13.88 11.45
N LEU A 414 11.25 -12.88 10.90
CA LEU A 414 9.99 -12.38 11.46
C LEU A 414 8.88 -13.44 11.42
N LEU A 415 8.76 -14.21 10.34
CA LEU A 415 7.79 -15.32 10.26
C LEU A 415 8.09 -16.44 11.27
N CYS A 416 9.36 -16.82 11.43
CA CYS A 416 9.76 -17.81 12.42
C CYS A 416 9.46 -17.33 13.85
N THR A 417 9.81 -16.07 14.16
CA THR A 417 9.48 -15.47 15.45
C THR A 417 7.98 -15.44 15.68
N LEU A 418 7.18 -15.02 14.68
CA LEU A 418 5.72 -15.00 14.79
C LEU A 418 5.14 -16.39 15.08
N GLY A 419 5.56 -17.41 14.32
CA GLY A 419 5.07 -18.78 14.51
C GLY A 419 5.38 -19.33 15.90
N LEU A 420 6.60 -19.12 16.40
CA LEU A 420 6.99 -19.52 17.75
C LEU A 420 6.18 -18.81 18.83
N LEU A 421 6.00 -17.48 18.73
CA LEU A 421 5.22 -16.71 19.70
C LEU A 421 3.75 -17.16 19.75
N VAL A 422 3.16 -17.46 18.60
CA VAL A 422 1.77 -17.96 18.51
C VAL A 422 1.63 -19.35 19.14
N ILE A 423 2.60 -20.25 18.94
CA ILE A 423 2.62 -21.56 19.60
C ILE A 423 2.76 -21.40 21.11
N THR A 424 3.63 -20.50 21.58
CA THR A 424 3.74 -20.23 23.02
C THR A 424 2.42 -19.66 23.58
N LEU A 425 1.73 -18.80 22.83
CA LEU A 425 0.43 -18.23 23.24
C LEU A 425 -0.65 -19.31 23.40
N SER A 426 -0.58 -20.40 22.65
CA SER A 426 -1.55 -21.49 22.76
C SER A 426 -1.45 -22.26 24.09
N GLN A 427 -0.36 -22.12 24.83
CA GLN A 427 -0.07 -22.87 26.06
C GLN A 427 -0.23 -22.04 27.33
N LEU A 428 -0.50 -20.74 27.21
CA LEU A 428 -0.60 -19.84 28.36
C LEU A 428 -2.02 -19.80 28.92
N GLU A 429 -2.11 -19.90 30.25
CA GLU A 429 -3.37 -19.80 31.00
C GLU A 429 -3.39 -18.56 31.91
N SER A 430 -2.23 -17.93 32.14
CA SER A 430 -2.13 -16.72 32.97
C SER A 430 -2.50 -15.47 32.18
N LEU A 431 -3.47 -14.70 32.67
CA LEU A 431 -3.95 -13.46 32.04
C LEU A 431 -2.81 -12.48 31.70
N GLY A 432 -1.93 -12.19 32.66
CA GLY A 432 -0.82 -11.23 32.46
C GLY A 432 0.18 -11.70 31.40
N ALA A 433 0.53 -12.99 31.43
CA ALA A 433 1.42 -13.58 30.44
C ALA A 433 0.78 -13.61 29.03
N CYS A 434 -0.52 -13.93 28.95
CA CYS A 434 -1.28 -13.88 27.70
C CYS A 434 -1.30 -12.48 27.09
N ILE A 435 -1.56 -11.44 27.90
CA ILE A 435 -1.55 -10.04 27.41
C ILE A 435 -0.17 -9.66 26.89
N ALA A 436 0.89 -9.93 27.66
CA ALA A 436 2.26 -9.60 27.24
C ALA A 436 2.63 -10.30 25.93
N LEU A 437 2.33 -11.59 25.81
CA LEU A 437 2.64 -12.35 24.61
C LEU A 437 1.75 -11.97 23.42
N TYR A 438 0.48 -11.62 23.66
CA TYR A 438 -0.43 -11.10 22.64
C TYR A 438 0.10 -9.82 21.99
N VAL A 439 0.68 -8.92 22.79
CA VAL A 439 1.37 -7.70 22.29
C VAL A 439 2.61 -8.06 21.47
N LEU A 440 3.42 -9.03 21.91
CA LEU A 440 4.60 -9.49 21.15
C LEU A 440 4.22 -10.14 19.82
N VAL A 441 3.15 -10.94 19.79
CA VAL A 441 2.58 -11.51 18.57
C VAL A 441 2.11 -10.40 17.63
N ALA A 442 1.47 -9.34 18.15
CA ALA A 442 1.06 -8.19 17.35
C ALA A 442 2.26 -7.50 16.67
N ILE A 443 3.34 -7.26 17.42
CA ILE A 443 4.59 -6.67 16.89
C ILE A 443 5.13 -7.54 15.76
N ALA A 444 5.28 -8.85 15.98
CA ALA A 444 5.86 -9.76 15.01
C ALA A 444 4.98 -9.90 13.75
N ALA A 445 3.67 -10.05 13.90
CA ALA A 445 2.72 -10.19 12.78
C ALA A 445 2.76 -8.96 11.88
N GLN A 446 2.72 -7.77 12.47
CA GLN A 446 2.65 -6.53 11.73
C GLN A 446 4.00 -6.14 11.13
N ALA A 447 5.10 -6.36 11.86
CA ALA A 447 6.44 -6.21 11.30
C ALA A 447 6.64 -7.12 10.09
N THR A 448 6.16 -8.37 10.14
CA THR A 448 6.17 -9.28 8.98
C THR A 448 5.35 -8.70 7.83
N GLY A 449 4.17 -8.14 8.11
CA GLY A 449 3.35 -7.44 7.13
C GLY A 449 4.07 -6.24 6.49
N GLY A 450 4.86 -5.49 7.26
CA GLY A 450 5.68 -4.37 6.77
C GLY A 450 6.83 -4.82 5.88
N SER A 451 7.56 -5.85 6.31
CA SER A 451 8.62 -6.48 5.51
C SER A 451 8.08 -7.03 4.18
N THR A 452 6.88 -7.60 4.19
CA THR A 452 6.18 -8.10 2.99
C THR A 452 5.99 -6.97 1.95
N TYR A 453 5.42 -5.82 2.35
CA TYR A 453 5.23 -4.69 1.43
C TYR A 453 6.53 -3.94 1.10
N GLY A 454 7.64 -4.25 1.78
CA GLY A 454 8.98 -3.89 1.32
C GLY A 454 9.49 -4.77 0.15
N ILE A 455 8.88 -5.93 -0.11
CA ILE A 455 9.26 -6.85 -1.19
C ILE A 455 8.27 -6.77 -2.37
N VAL A 456 6.96 -6.66 -2.09
CA VAL A 456 5.88 -6.69 -3.08
C VAL A 456 6.08 -5.74 -4.28
N PRO A 457 6.54 -4.48 -4.11
CA PRO A 457 6.76 -3.57 -5.23
C PRO A 457 7.78 -4.06 -6.27
N TYR A 458 8.66 -4.99 -5.90
CA TYR A 458 9.70 -5.55 -6.77
C TYR A 458 9.26 -6.83 -7.51
N LEU A 459 8.01 -7.29 -7.32
CA LEU A 459 7.50 -8.50 -7.98
C LEU A 459 7.04 -8.22 -9.42
N SER A 460 6.31 -7.12 -9.65
CA SER A 460 5.88 -6.73 -11.01
C SER A 460 5.57 -5.23 -11.11
N GLU A 461 6.28 -4.56 -12.02
CA GLU A 461 6.09 -3.13 -12.32
C GLU A 461 4.95 -2.88 -13.31
N GLN A 462 4.72 -3.85 -14.19
CA GLN A 462 3.65 -3.79 -15.20
C GLN A 462 2.28 -3.99 -14.53
N HIS A 463 2.20 -4.85 -13.51
CA HIS A 463 0.93 -5.28 -12.89
C HIS A 463 0.84 -4.94 -11.40
N THR A 464 1.38 -3.79 -10.98
CA THR A 464 1.47 -3.41 -9.56
C THR A 464 0.10 -3.41 -8.85
N GLY A 465 -0.97 -2.94 -9.51
CA GLY A 465 -2.33 -2.98 -8.96
C GLY A 465 -2.82 -4.40 -8.70
N THR A 466 -2.69 -5.28 -9.70
CA THR A 466 -3.08 -6.70 -9.60
C THR A 466 -2.25 -7.46 -8.57
N VAL A 467 -0.94 -7.23 -8.49
CA VAL A 467 -0.07 -7.88 -7.48
C VAL A 467 -0.45 -7.42 -6.07
N ASN A 468 -0.61 -6.11 -5.84
CA ASN A 468 -1.05 -5.58 -4.55
C ASN A 468 -2.43 -6.12 -4.15
N GLY A 469 -3.36 -6.21 -5.11
CA GLY A 469 -4.69 -6.78 -4.90
C GLY A 469 -4.65 -8.26 -4.51
N LEU A 470 -3.88 -9.08 -5.23
CA LEU A 470 -3.76 -10.52 -4.98
C LEU A 470 -3.01 -10.83 -3.68
N VAL A 471 -1.86 -10.19 -3.43
CA VAL A 471 -1.14 -10.34 -2.15
C VAL A 471 -2.03 -9.88 -1.00
N GLY A 472 -2.68 -8.71 -1.14
CA GLY A 472 -3.65 -8.23 -0.17
C GLY A 472 -4.83 -9.18 0.05
N ALA A 473 -5.34 -9.84 -0.99
CA ALA A 473 -6.38 -10.85 -0.88
C ALA A 473 -5.89 -12.10 -0.13
N GLY A 474 -4.63 -12.52 -0.34
CA GLY A 474 -3.98 -13.60 0.40
C GLY A 474 -4.05 -13.42 1.91
N GLY A 475 -3.84 -12.19 2.39
CA GLY A 475 -3.98 -11.88 3.82
C GLY A 475 -5.37 -12.18 4.40
N ASN A 476 -6.44 -11.89 3.65
CA ASN A 476 -7.82 -12.21 4.07
C ASN A 476 -8.13 -13.70 3.91
N LEU A 477 -7.55 -14.35 2.89
CA LEU A 477 -7.62 -15.80 2.75
C LEU A 477 -7.06 -16.49 3.99
N GLY A 478 -5.92 -16.03 4.51
CA GLY A 478 -5.36 -16.52 5.77
C GLY A 478 -6.32 -16.33 6.95
N GLY A 479 -6.96 -15.15 7.08
CA GLY A 479 -7.96 -14.89 8.11
C GLY A 479 -9.18 -15.82 8.03
N VAL A 480 -9.68 -16.10 6.82
CA VAL A 480 -10.75 -17.08 6.58
C VAL A 480 -10.29 -18.50 6.95
N MET A 481 -9.09 -18.91 6.51
CA MET A 481 -8.54 -20.23 6.82
C MET A 481 -8.41 -20.43 8.33
N TYR A 482 -7.87 -19.44 9.05
CA TYR A 482 -7.77 -19.52 10.50
C TYR A 482 -9.16 -19.50 11.16
N GLY A 483 -10.09 -18.66 10.70
CA GLY A 483 -11.46 -18.68 11.19
C GLY A 483 -12.13 -20.05 11.06
N ILE A 484 -11.94 -20.74 9.93
CA ILE A 484 -12.43 -22.11 9.72
C ILE A 484 -11.75 -23.11 10.66
N ILE A 485 -10.44 -22.97 10.90
CA ILE A 485 -9.72 -23.80 11.87
C ILE A 485 -10.32 -23.63 13.26
N PHE A 486 -10.46 -22.39 13.75
CA PHE A 486 -11.07 -22.11 15.05
C PHE A 486 -12.52 -22.59 15.14
N ARG A 487 -13.27 -22.57 14.03
CA ARG A 487 -14.63 -23.10 13.96
C ARG A 487 -14.69 -24.63 14.07
N GLY A 488 -13.63 -25.32 13.67
CA GLY A 488 -13.50 -26.78 13.70
C GLY A 488 -12.79 -27.32 14.94
N THR A 489 -12.22 -26.47 15.79
CA THR A 489 -11.51 -26.88 17.01
C THR A 489 -12.33 -26.63 18.27
N ASP A 490 -12.20 -27.52 19.26
CA ASP A 490 -12.86 -27.40 20.56
C ASP A 490 -12.12 -26.45 21.51
N GLY A 491 -12.09 -25.15 21.14
CA GLY A 491 -11.50 -24.08 21.94
C GLY A 491 -10.32 -23.35 21.26
N TYR A 492 -9.77 -22.37 21.97
CA TYR A 492 -8.77 -21.45 21.40
C TYR A 492 -7.35 -22.04 21.33
N SER A 493 -6.96 -22.87 22.31
CA SER A 493 -5.62 -23.46 22.38
C SER A 493 -5.26 -24.31 21.14
N PRO A 494 -6.04 -25.33 20.73
CA PRO A 494 -5.75 -26.09 19.50
C PRO A 494 -5.77 -25.21 18.23
N GLY A 495 -6.68 -24.23 18.15
CA GLY A 495 -6.74 -23.29 17.03
C GLY A 495 -5.46 -22.44 16.90
N LEU A 496 -4.95 -21.91 18.02
CA LEU A 496 -3.69 -21.16 18.07
C LEU A 496 -2.49 -22.04 17.71
N LEU A 497 -2.44 -23.28 18.20
CA LEU A 497 -1.36 -24.23 17.88
C LEU A 497 -1.27 -24.50 16.37
N TYR A 498 -2.39 -24.84 15.72
CA TYR A 498 -2.43 -25.08 14.28
C TYR A 498 -2.06 -23.83 13.48
N MET A 499 -2.53 -22.65 13.90
CA MET A 499 -2.15 -21.39 13.29
C MET A 499 -0.62 -21.19 13.33
N GLY A 500 0.01 -21.40 14.49
CA GLY A 500 1.46 -21.26 14.66
C GLY A 500 2.27 -22.23 13.78
N ILE A 501 1.83 -23.48 13.66
CA ILE A 501 2.46 -24.48 12.78
C ILE A 501 2.37 -24.06 11.31
N ILE A 502 1.22 -23.57 10.86
CA ILE A 502 1.02 -23.08 9.49
C ILE A 502 1.94 -21.89 9.17
N ILE A 503 2.12 -20.97 10.12
CA ILE A 503 3.03 -19.82 9.96
C ILE A 503 4.47 -20.30 9.75
N LEU A 504 4.95 -21.25 10.56
CA LEU A 504 6.29 -21.83 10.42
C LEU A 504 6.44 -22.56 9.07
N ALA A 505 5.43 -23.29 8.62
CA ALA A 505 5.43 -23.93 7.31
C ALA A 505 5.53 -22.90 6.17
N CYS A 506 4.84 -21.76 6.27
CA CYS A 506 4.94 -20.67 5.31
C CYS A 506 6.32 -19.98 5.34
N ALA A 507 6.97 -19.92 6.49
CA ALA A 507 8.34 -19.39 6.61
C ALA A 507 9.33 -20.21 5.76
N LEU A 508 9.17 -21.54 5.72
CA LEU A 508 10.01 -22.45 4.94
C LEU A 508 9.90 -22.26 3.42
N LEU A 509 8.90 -21.50 2.93
CA LEU A 509 8.79 -21.14 1.51
C LEU A 509 9.76 -20.01 1.10
N THR A 510 10.37 -19.29 2.05
CA THR A 510 11.25 -18.14 1.77
C THR A 510 12.41 -18.44 0.78
N PRO A 511 13.08 -19.60 0.81
CA PRO A 511 14.14 -19.93 -0.15
C PRO A 511 13.67 -19.98 -1.61
N LEU A 512 12.37 -20.16 -1.86
CA LEU A 512 11.79 -20.18 -3.21
C LEU A 512 11.73 -18.80 -3.86
N LEU A 513 11.87 -17.70 -3.08
CA LEU A 513 11.88 -16.34 -3.60
C LEU A 513 13.15 -16.05 -4.41
N ARG A 514 12.99 -16.06 -5.73
CA ARG A 514 14.01 -15.73 -6.75
C ARG A 514 13.67 -14.42 -7.42
N ILE A 515 14.01 -13.32 -6.75
CA ILE A 515 13.89 -11.97 -7.33
C ILE A 515 15.22 -11.67 -8.01
N SER A 516 15.22 -11.69 -9.36
CA SER A 516 16.40 -11.38 -10.16
C SER A 516 16.68 -9.88 -10.06
N SER A 517 17.86 -9.52 -9.58
CA SER A 517 18.33 -8.13 -9.51
C SER A 517 18.76 -7.64 -10.90
N SER A 518 17.84 -7.57 -11.86
CA SER A 518 18.13 -7.15 -13.24
C SER A 518 18.29 -5.63 -13.42
N GLU A 519 18.13 -4.82 -12.37
CA GLU A 519 18.31 -3.35 -12.44
C GLU A 519 19.47 -2.80 -11.60
N GLN A 520 20.19 -3.64 -10.85
CA GLN A 520 21.42 -3.18 -10.18
C GLN A 520 22.61 -3.05 -11.13
N GLN A 521 22.52 -3.59 -12.34
CA GLN A 521 23.60 -3.54 -13.32
C GLN A 521 23.69 -2.20 -14.05
N SER A 522 22.60 -1.41 -14.15
CA SER A 522 22.65 -0.07 -14.74
C SER A 522 23.38 0.93 -13.85
N THR A 523 23.25 0.85 -12.53
CA THR A 523 24.03 1.67 -11.58
C THR A 523 25.46 1.15 -11.38
N THR A 524 25.66 -0.17 -11.45
CA THR A 524 26.99 -0.76 -11.25
C THR A 524 27.85 -0.67 -12.52
N ASP A 525 27.29 -0.74 -13.73
CA ASP A 525 28.05 -0.52 -14.98
C ASP A 525 28.31 0.98 -15.23
N ALA A 526 27.43 1.88 -14.78
CA ALA A 526 27.74 3.31 -14.74
C ALA A 526 28.89 3.60 -13.74
N GLY A 527 28.88 2.96 -12.57
CA GLY A 527 29.97 3.03 -11.59
C GLY A 527 31.27 2.34 -12.04
N ASN A 528 31.20 1.20 -12.73
CA ASN A 528 32.37 0.46 -13.21
C ASN A 528 33.00 1.04 -14.48
N ARG A 529 32.25 1.76 -15.31
CA ARG A 529 32.85 2.61 -16.35
C ARG A 529 33.58 3.80 -15.76
N SER A 530 33.13 4.32 -14.61
CA SER A 530 33.83 5.38 -13.88
C SER A 530 35.04 4.87 -13.08
N ALA A 531 35.08 3.58 -12.69
CA ALA A 531 36.14 3.01 -11.85
C ALA A 531 37.31 2.37 -12.62
N ARG A 532 37.19 2.17 -13.95
CA ARG A 532 38.26 1.61 -14.80
C ARG A 532 39.19 2.64 -15.45
N GLY A 533 39.10 3.92 -15.07
CA GLY A 533 39.92 5.00 -15.60
C GLY A 533 40.61 5.83 -14.52
N GLY A 534 41.49 5.22 -13.72
CA GLY A 534 42.49 5.95 -12.90
C GLY A 534 43.81 5.18 -12.99
N CYS A 535 44.99 5.77 -13.18
CA CYS A 535 45.45 7.13 -13.02
C CYS A 535 46.68 7.33 -13.90
N LYS A 536 46.91 8.55 -14.39
CA LYS A 536 48.23 9.20 -14.31
C LYS A 536 48.10 10.70 -14.55
N GLY A 537 48.51 11.49 -13.56
CA GLY A 537 49.13 12.79 -13.78
C GLY A 537 48.25 14.03 -13.65
N SER A 538 48.19 14.57 -12.43
CA SER A 538 48.52 15.95 -12.09
C SER A 538 47.71 17.12 -12.68
N HIS A 539 47.01 17.80 -11.77
CA HIS A 539 46.75 19.25 -11.72
C HIS A 539 45.95 19.94 -12.83
N SER A 540 44.86 20.55 -12.35
CA SER A 540 44.32 21.86 -12.76
C SER A 540 43.53 21.88 -14.07
N THR A 541 42.22 22.05 -13.88
CA THR A 541 41.34 23.00 -14.59
C THR A 541 41.83 23.49 -15.94
N VAL A 542 41.09 23.20 -17.01
CA VAL A 542 40.62 24.15 -18.04
C VAL A 542 40.12 23.37 -19.27
N TYR A 543 38.88 23.70 -19.65
CA TYR A 543 38.28 23.71 -20.98
C TYR A 543 38.97 22.94 -22.12
N LEU A 544 38.24 21.98 -22.69
CA LEU A 544 38.36 21.64 -24.10
C LEU A 544 37.57 22.69 -24.88
N GLU A 545 38.25 23.51 -25.67
CA GLU A 545 37.95 23.57 -27.10
C GLU A 545 39.15 24.07 -27.91
N LEU A 546 39.45 23.26 -28.92
CA LEU A 546 40.13 23.49 -30.20
C LEU A 546 41.44 24.27 -30.26
N GLU A 547 42.46 23.54 -30.73
CA GLU A 547 43.68 24.02 -31.37
C GLU A 547 43.41 25.09 -32.44
N SER A 548 44.15 26.18 -32.38
CA SER A 548 44.84 26.69 -33.58
C SER A 548 46.07 27.46 -33.17
N ASP A 549 47.08 27.25 -33.99
CA ASP A 549 48.50 27.34 -33.70
C ASP A 549 49.05 28.68 -34.24
N ILE A 550 50.23 29.08 -33.74
CA ILE A 550 51.20 29.99 -34.40
C ILE A 550 51.03 31.55 -34.22
N TYR A 551 51.95 32.20 -33.48
CA TYR A 551 53.04 33.12 -33.95
C TYR A 551 53.51 34.18 -32.90
N THR A 552 54.83 34.18 -32.65
CA THR A 552 55.76 35.32 -32.35
C THR A 552 55.66 36.08 -31.01
N LYS A 553 56.69 35.94 -30.17
CA LYS A 553 57.84 36.88 -29.98
C LYS A 553 57.44 38.29 -29.51
N GLN A 554 57.62 38.56 -28.22
CA GLN A 554 58.77 39.31 -27.70
C GLN A 554 58.85 39.17 -26.18
#